data_AF-A0A2E1H6F7-F1
#
_entry.id   AF-A0A2E1H6F7-F1
#
_cell.length_a   1.000
_cell.length_b   1.000
_cell.length_c   1.000
_cell.angle_alpha   90.00
_cell.angle_beta   90.00
_cell.angle_gamma   90.00
#
_symmetry.space_group_name_H-M   'P 1'
#
loop_
_entity.id
_entity.type
_entity.pdbx_description
1 polymer ?
#
loop_
_entity_poly.entity_id
_entity_poly.type
_entity_poly.pdbx_seq_one_letter_code
_entity_poly.pdbx_strand_id
1 'polypeptide(L)'
;SNDGPAVLPPGDHFGGALSEHKAQKPFTAAPSLAAGEIEYYGGKALAFSSDYTYLIKDKKGRPLLARRQFGKGLVLLGSRGLFGHKPDHSDPINAHWVRPLLLNAVQAKAIDKTKGQHGQWAELTKQLGPLTLEFNEGTLPFAEAIANEYILVRPHLVAITGVEPSPGMIKNLLILPTGGGGFSSGQRIAIGAFWGNYPEKRYPMVELISHEAGHSWVLPYAEPLWNEPIATYLGIKVGQRLGMPEADATLARAITNARKLDPDLNEMDPLAEDAPRNLIWGKSYYVFEQLEEKYGPGAMAKYFQAKRKLLKEGGARNSYTMDECVAVWSAAVGEDLVPWFQSLGFSVTKVSLD
;
A
#
# COMPACT_ATOMS: atom_id res chain seq x y z
N SER A 1 9.48 -31.62 11.53
CA SER A 1 9.63 -30.44 12.41
C SER A 1 10.10 -29.29 11.54
N ASN A 2 9.15 -28.49 11.06
CA ASN A 2 9.39 -27.38 10.11
C ASN A 2 9.34 -26.04 10.84
N ASP A 3 10.09 -25.93 11.94
CA ASP A 3 10.34 -24.62 12.53
C ASP A 3 11.44 -23.99 11.70
N GLY A 4 11.03 -23.31 10.62
CA GLY A 4 11.90 -22.37 9.94
C GLY A 4 12.44 -21.34 10.95
N PRO A 5 13.63 -20.76 10.71
CA PRO A 5 14.21 -19.81 11.63
C PRO A 5 13.23 -18.66 11.87
N ALA A 6 13.02 -18.30 13.15
CA ALA A 6 12.18 -17.16 13.53
C ALA A 6 12.64 -15.92 12.75
N VAL A 7 11.75 -15.38 11.90
CA VAL A 7 12.04 -14.19 11.12
C VAL A 7 11.84 -13.00 12.04
N LEU A 8 12.94 -12.47 12.55
CA LEU A 8 12.92 -11.21 13.29
C LEU A 8 12.58 -10.07 12.31
N PRO A 9 11.77 -9.06 12.72
CA PRO A 9 11.63 -7.81 11.96
C PRO A 9 13.02 -7.32 11.51
N PRO A 10 13.20 -6.70 10.33
CA PRO A 10 14.53 -6.38 9.82
C PRO A 10 15.39 -5.60 10.82
N GLY A 11 14.78 -4.71 11.60
CA GLY A 11 15.43 -4.05 12.73
C GLY A 11 15.95 -5.04 13.77
N ASP A 12 15.10 -5.93 14.27
CA ASP A 12 15.42 -6.92 15.30
C ASP A 12 16.48 -7.93 14.81
N HIS A 13 16.45 -8.32 13.52
CA HIS A 13 17.50 -9.12 12.90
C HIS A 13 18.87 -8.41 12.98
N PHE A 14 18.87 -7.08 12.87
CA PHE A 14 20.06 -6.27 13.08
C PHE A 14 20.24 -5.78 14.53
N GLY A 15 19.43 -6.24 15.49
CA GLY A 15 19.55 -5.87 16.91
C GLY A 15 19.05 -4.47 17.23
N GLY A 16 18.05 -3.95 16.51
CA GLY A 16 17.44 -2.65 16.75
C GLY A 16 15.91 -2.63 16.56
N ALA A 17 15.18 -2.17 17.57
CA ALA A 17 13.72 -2.10 17.58
C ALA A 17 13.22 -0.66 17.78
N LEU A 18 11.94 -0.42 17.54
CA LEU A 18 11.27 0.76 18.08
C LEU A 18 11.07 0.57 19.59
N SER A 19 11.46 1.58 20.38
CA SER A 19 11.19 1.62 21.82
C SER A 19 9.74 1.99 22.11
N GLU A 20 9.27 1.75 23.33
CA GLU A 20 7.94 2.22 23.77
C GLU A 20 7.85 3.73 23.99
N HIS A 21 8.96 4.45 23.89
CA HIS A 21 8.99 5.85 24.25
C HIS A 21 8.96 6.78 23.05
N LYS A 22 8.09 7.79 23.10
CA LYS A 22 8.10 8.91 22.16
C LYS A 22 9.43 9.68 22.25
N ALA A 23 9.95 10.05 21.07
CA ALA A 23 11.13 10.89 20.94
C ALA A 23 10.86 12.30 21.48
N GLN A 24 11.87 12.94 22.09
CA GLN A 24 11.71 14.25 22.74
C GLN A 24 12.75 15.27 22.26
N LYS A 25 12.28 16.47 21.91
CA LYS A 25 13.14 17.62 21.59
C LYS A 25 13.90 18.14 22.84
N PRO A 26 15.09 18.75 22.67
CA PRO A 26 15.82 18.93 21.41
C PRO A 26 16.50 17.63 20.96
N PHE A 27 16.82 17.55 19.67
CA PHE A 27 17.59 16.44 19.10
C PHE A 27 19.05 16.87 18.92
N THR A 28 19.96 15.92 19.10
CA THR A 28 21.40 16.16 19.00
C THR A 28 22.00 15.20 17.99
N ALA A 29 22.67 15.75 16.98
CA ALA A 29 23.43 14.97 16.01
C ALA A 29 24.85 14.70 16.52
N ALA A 30 25.38 13.53 16.18
CA ALA A 30 26.79 13.26 16.31
C ALA A 30 27.59 14.20 15.39
N PRO A 31 28.79 14.65 15.80
CA PRO A 31 29.64 15.52 14.97
C PRO A 31 29.89 14.97 13.57
N SER A 32 29.95 13.63 13.43
CA SER A 32 30.15 12.95 12.15
C SER A 32 29.03 13.14 11.13
N LEU A 33 27.85 13.61 11.54
CA LEU A 33 26.71 13.80 10.65
C LEU A 33 26.66 15.20 10.03
N ALA A 34 27.33 16.18 10.66
CA ALA A 34 27.31 17.60 10.27
C ALA A 34 25.88 18.15 9.99
N ALA A 35 24.87 17.65 10.72
CA ALA A 35 23.46 17.81 10.37
C ALA A 35 22.88 19.20 10.63
N GLY A 36 23.51 20.05 11.46
CA GLY A 36 22.89 21.28 11.93
C GLY A 36 21.62 21.00 12.75
N GLU A 37 20.54 21.74 12.48
CA GLU A 37 19.22 21.49 13.08
C GLU A 37 18.58 20.21 12.50
N ILE A 38 17.89 19.46 13.36
CA ILE A 38 17.26 18.19 13.01
C ILE A 38 15.76 18.35 13.03
N GLU A 39 15.14 18.18 11.87
CA GLU A 39 13.69 18.14 11.74
C GLU A 39 13.15 16.74 12.06
N TYR A 40 11.97 16.68 12.70
CA TYR A 40 11.36 15.41 13.08
C TYR A 40 9.85 15.52 13.16
N TYR A 41 9.14 14.74 12.34
CA TYR A 41 7.67 14.74 12.28
C TYR A 41 6.96 14.01 13.43
N GLY A 42 7.73 13.42 14.35
CA GLY A 42 7.18 12.65 15.47
C GLY A 42 7.38 11.14 15.29
N GLY A 43 7.27 10.41 16.40
CA GLY A 43 7.53 8.98 16.45
C GLY A 43 8.18 8.53 17.76
N LYS A 44 8.60 7.26 17.77
CA LYS A 44 9.25 6.60 18.90
C LYS A 44 10.78 6.62 18.73
N ALA A 45 11.49 6.63 19.85
CA ALA A 45 12.94 6.40 19.86
C ALA A 45 13.25 4.93 19.54
N LEU A 46 14.51 4.63 19.21
CA LEU A 46 14.99 3.28 18.97
C LEU A 46 15.54 2.65 20.25
N ALA A 47 15.50 1.33 20.33
CA ALA A 47 16.17 0.52 21.32
C ALA A 47 17.11 -0.47 20.61
N PHE A 48 18.31 -0.68 21.12
CA PHE A 48 19.29 -1.58 20.50
C PHE A 48 19.76 -2.62 21.51
N SER A 49 19.87 -3.87 21.06
CA SER A 49 20.44 -5.00 21.81
C SER A 49 21.88 -5.31 21.40
N SER A 50 22.43 -4.53 20.47
CA SER A 50 23.80 -4.67 19.93
C SER A 50 24.54 -3.34 19.95
N ASP A 51 25.86 -3.40 19.73
CA ASP A 51 26.70 -2.22 19.68
C ASP A 51 26.43 -1.39 18.42
N TYR A 52 25.80 -0.24 18.65
CA TYR A 52 25.44 0.73 17.62
C TYR A 52 26.12 2.07 17.92
N THR A 53 26.62 2.70 16.86
CA THR A 53 27.06 4.10 16.93
C THR A 53 25.85 5.00 16.72
N TYR A 54 25.44 5.74 17.75
CA TYR A 54 24.28 6.63 17.69
C TYR A 54 24.65 7.92 16.98
N LEU A 55 23.93 8.21 15.89
CA LEU A 55 24.14 9.39 15.04
C LEU A 55 23.19 10.52 15.39
N ILE A 56 21.98 10.21 15.86
CA ILE A 56 21.03 11.21 16.37
C ILE A 56 20.45 10.69 17.68
N LYS A 57 20.39 11.55 18.69
CA LYS A 57 19.77 11.28 19.99
C LYS A 57 18.71 12.32 20.31
N ASP A 58 17.77 11.93 21.16
CA ASP A 58 16.79 12.82 21.75
C ASP A 58 17.28 13.46 23.06
N LYS A 59 16.46 14.31 23.68
CA LYS A 59 16.79 15.00 24.93
C LYS A 59 17.22 14.08 26.07
N LYS A 60 16.72 12.84 26.10
CA LYS A 60 17.05 11.85 27.13
C LYS A 60 18.23 10.95 26.71
N GLY A 61 18.91 11.28 25.61
CA GLY A 61 20.02 10.50 25.08
C GLY A 61 19.58 9.24 24.31
N ARG A 62 18.29 9.06 24.06
CA ARG A 62 17.76 7.88 23.36
C ARG A 62 17.97 8.02 21.86
N PRO A 63 18.37 6.96 21.15
CA PRO A 63 18.75 7.09 19.76
C PRO A 63 17.54 7.21 18.83
N LEU A 64 17.70 8.00 17.77
CA LEU A 64 16.75 8.14 16.65
C LEU A 64 17.35 7.71 15.33
N LEU A 65 18.67 7.72 15.21
CA LEU A 65 19.42 7.21 14.08
C LEU A 65 20.70 6.58 14.61
N ALA A 66 21.02 5.38 14.14
CA ALA A 66 22.25 4.71 14.50
C ALA A 66 22.80 3.89 13.33
N ARG A 67 24.11 3.61 13.39
CA ARG A 67 24.80 2.75 12.44
C ARG A 67 25.60 1.67 13.13
N ARG A 68 25.77 0.53 12.46
CA ARG A 68 26.78 -0.48 12.82
C ARG A 68 27.40 -1.10 11.57
N GLN A 69 28.60 -1.65 11.73
CA GLN A 69 29.17 -2.54 10.74
C GLN A 69 28.47 -3.90 10.80
N PHE A 70 28.13 -4.49 9.66
CA PHE A 70 27.54 -5.82 9.56
C PHE A 70 28.11 -6.56 8.35
N GLY A 71 28.95 -7.56 8.62
CA GLY A 71 29.75 -8.23 7.58
C GLY A 71 30.59 -7.22 6.78
N LYS A 72 30.48 -7.28 5.45
CA LYS A 72 31.16 -6.35 4.52
C LYS A 72 30.42 -5.01 4.32
N GLY A 73 29.27 -4.81 4.98
CA GLY A 73 28.40 -3.66 4.78
C GLY A 73 28.14 -2.84 6.04
N LEU A 74 27.39 -1.76 5.85
CA LEU A 74 26.92 -0.89 6.93
C LEU A 74 25.40 -1.05 7.07
N VAL A 75 24.91 -1.18 8.30
CA VAL A 75 23.49 -1.10 8.63
C VAL A 75 23.21 0.28 9.22
N LEU A 76 22.21 0.97 8.68
CA LEU A 76 21.65 2.22 9.20
C LEU A 76 20.21 1.96 9.65
N LEU A 77 19.91 2.25 10.92
CA LEU A 77 18.56 2.18 11.46
C LEU A 77 18.14 3.56 11.93
N GLY A 78 17.00 4.05 11.42
CA GLY A 78 16.48 5.38 11.69
C GLY A 78 14.98 5.37 11.95
N SER A 79 14.55 6.16 12.92
CA SER A 79 13.13 6.40 13.17
C SER A 79 12.50 7.12 11.98
N ARG A 80 11.34 6.64 11.51
CA ARG A 80 10.61 7.15 10.34
C ARG A 80 10.39 8.66 10.33
N GLY A 81 10.17 9.27 11.50
CA GLY A 81 9.96 10.71 11.66
C GLY A 81 11.14 11.60 11.22
N LEU A 82 12.35 11.05 11.01
CA LEU A 82 13.50 11.78 10.48
C LEU A 82 13.43 12.03 8.96
N PHE A 83 12.47 11.43 8.25
CA PHE A 83 12.42 11.45 6.80
C PHE A 83 11.10 12.03 6.28
N GLY A 84 11.12 12.61 5.09
CA GLY A 84 9.94 13.10 4.37
C GLY A 84 8.83 12.06 4.29
N HIS A 85 7.58 12.48 4.34
CA HIS A 85 6.39 11.64 4.24
C HIS A 85 5.57 11.87 2.97
N LYS A 86 5.94 12.85 2.14
CA LYS A 86 5.27 13.11 0.87
C LYS A 86 5.93 12.29 -0.25
N PRO A 87 5.16 11.48 -0.98
CA PRO A 87 5.67 10.68 -2.10
C PRO A 87 6.24 11.51 -3.26
N ASP A 88 5.84 12.77 -3.38
CA ASP A 88 6.27 13.70 -4.43
C ASP A 88 7.61 14.41 -4.15
N HIS A 89 8.28 14.04 -3.05
CA HIS A 89 9.52 14.64 -2.57
C HIS A 89 9.44 16.13 -2.21
N SER A 90 8.23 16.70 -2.09
CA SER A 90 8.06 18.12 -1.72
C SER A 90 8.35 18.41 -0.25
N ASP A 91 8.63 17.39 0.56
CA ASP A 91 9.09 17.52 1.95
C ASP A 91 10.45 16.85 2.24
N PRO A 92 11.55 17.35 1.63
CA PRO A 92 12.87 16.75 1.74
C PRO A 92 13.54 17.10 3.09
N ILE A 93 12.84 16.94 4.21
CA ILE A 93 13.38 17.22 5.53
C ILE A 93 14.69 16.47 5.70
N ASN A 94 15.67 17.12 6.33
CA ASN A 94 16.97 16.52 6.62
C ASN A 94 17.79 16.08 5.38
N ALA A 95 17.33 16.31 4.15
CA ALA A 95 17.99 15.81 2.94
C ALA A 95 19.45 16.27 2.82
N HIS A 96 19.78 17.45 3.36
CA HIS A 96 21.11 18.03 3.37
C HIS A 96 22.15 17.17 4.09
N TRP A 97 21.76 16.39 5.11
CA TRP A 97 22.67 15.45 5.79
C TRP A 97 22.38 13.99 5.48
N VAL A 98 21.15 13.63 5.10
CA VAL A 98 20.79 12.25 4.72
C VAL A 98 21.56 11.83 3.47
N ARG A 99 21.64 12.68 2.43
CA ARG A 99 22.34 12.31 1.19
C ARG A 99 23.85 12.07 1.42
N PRO A 100 24.61 12.96 2.08
CA PRO A 100 26.00 12.68 2.44
C PRO A 100 26.16 11.43 3.30
N LEU A 101 25.26 11.18 4.25
CA LEU A 101 25.29 9.96 5.07
C LEU A 101 25.20 8.69 4.22
N LEU A 102 24.25 8.64 3.28
CA LEU A 102 24.06 7.48 2.41
C LEU A 102 25.24 7.30 1.45
N LEU A 103 25.78 8.39 0.90
CA LEU A 103 26.99 8.33 0.07
C LEU A 103 28.19 7.77 0.84
N ASN A 104 28.42 8.24 2.07
CA ASN A 104 29.46 7.71 2.95
C ASN A 104 29.25 6.22 3.27
N ALA A 105 28.00 5.79 3.43
CA ALA A 105 27.67 4.39 3.72
C ALA A 105 27.99 3.44 2.55
N VAL A 106 27.98 3.94 1.31
CA VAL A 106 28.24 3.12 0.10
C VAL A 106 29.65 3.32 -0.47
N GLN A 107 30.38 4.35 -0.03
CA GLN A 107 31.69 4.73 -0.60
C GLN A 107 32.73 3.61 -0.56
N ALA A 108 32.70 2.73 0.45
CA ALA A 108 33.63 1.62 0.58
C ALA A 108 33.32 0.43 -0.36
N LYS A 109 32.21 0.46 -1.10
CA LYS A 109 31.88 -0.58 -2.07
C LYS A 109 32.57 -0.29 -3.40
N ALA A 110 33.56 -1.10 -3.75
CA ALA A 110 34.18 -1.05 -5.07
C ALA A 110 33.11 -1.39 -6.14
N ILE A 111 32.81 -0.43 -7.02
CA ILE A 111 31.96 -0.65 -8.19
C ILE A 111 32.87 -1.11 -9.32
N ASP A 112 32.71 -2.37 -9.75
CA ASP A 112 33.37 -2.87 -10.94
C ASP A 112 32.67 -2.31 -12.19
N LYS A 113 33.29 -1.31 -12.81
CA LYS A 113 32.75 -0.62 -14.00
C LYS A 113 32.73 -1.50 -15.26
N THR A 114 33.44 -2.63 -15.25
CA THR A 114 33.48 -3.58 -16.38
C THR A 114 32.33 -4.56 -16.34
N LYS A 115 31.73 -4.74 -15.16
CA LYS A 115 30.43 -5.37 -15.02
C LYS A 115 29.39 -4.32 -15.38
N GLY A 116 28.67 -4.53 -16.47
CA GLY A 116 27.49 -3.72 -16.77
C GLY A 116 26.59 -3.66 -15.54
N GLN A 117 25.77 -2.60 -15.43
CA GLN A 117 24.65 -2.67 -14.50
C GLN A 117 23.76 -3.83 -14.95
N HIS A 118 23.95 -5.00 -14.35
CA HIS A 118 22.90 -5.99 -14.30
C HIS A 118 21.81 -5.29 -13.50
N GLY A 119 20.76 -4.82 -14.18
CA GLY A 119 19.60 -4.31 -13.47
C GLY A 119 19.26 -5.37 -12.43
N GLN A 120 19.18 -4.99 -11.15
CA GLN A 120 18.65 -5.88 -10.13
C GLN A 120 17.13 -5.96 -10.35
N TRP A 121 16.77 -6.54 -11.49
CA TRP A 121 15.51 -7.18 -11.70
C TRP A 121 15.45 -8.38 -10.77
N ALA A 122 14.25 -8.90 -10.53
CA ALA A 122 14.13 -10.26 -10.00
C ALA A 122 14.96 -11.21 -10.89
N GLU A 123 16.13 -11.61 -10.41
CA GLU A 123 17.08 -12.45 -11.14
C GLU A 123 16.55 -13.88 -11.30
N LEU A 124 15.57 -14.25 -10.45
CA LEU A 124 14.97 -15.56 -10.39
C LEU A 124 13.49 -15.49 -10.75
N THR A 125 13.02 -16.48 -11.50
CA THR A 125 11.61 -16.65 -11.80
C THR A 125 11.16 -18.09 -11.55
N LYS A 126 9.88 -18.25 -11.18
CA LYS A 126 9.22 -19.55 -11.02
C LYS A 126 7.83 -19.46 -11.63
N GLN A 127 7.46 -20.45 -12.44
CA GLN A 127 6.09 -20.53 -12.95
C GLN A 127 5.15 -21.13 -11.91
N LEU A 128 4.01 -20.46 -11.69
CA LEU A 128 2.93 -20.84 -10.79
C LEU A 128 1.60 -20.81 -11.56
N GLY A 129 1.40 -21.85 -12.38
CA GLY A 129 0.27 -21.89 -13.31
C GLY A 129 0.35 -20.72 -14.31
N PRO A 130 -0.67 -19.83 -14.37
CA PRO A 130 -0.67 -18.69 -15.29
C PRO A 130 0.18 -17.49 -14.81
N LEU A 131 0.74 -17.56 -13.61
CA LEU A 131 1.51 -16.48 -12.97
C LEU A 131 3.01 -16.79 -12.99
N THR A 132 3.81 -15.83 -13.42
CA THR A 132 5.27 -15.85 -13.24
C THR A 132 5.62 -15.15 -11.92
N LEU A 133 6.11 -15.91 -10.95
CA LEU A 133 6.70 -15.37 -9.72
C LEU A 133 8.11 -14.88 -10.03
N GLU A 134 8.41 -13.64 -9.67
CA GLU A 134 9.68 -12.94 -9.89
C GLU A 134 10.27 -12.56 -8.52
N PHE A 135 11.50 -12.95 -8.23
CA PHE A 135 12.16 -12.71 -6.94
C PHE A 135 13.68 -12.69 -7.08
N ASN A 136 14.39 -12.45 -5.97
CA ASN A 136 15.85 -12.55 -5.87
C ASN A 136 16.24 -13.47 -4.70
N GLU A 137 17.51 -13.82 -4.59
CA GLU A 137 18.00 -14.72 -3.53
C GLU A 137 17.61 -14.22 -2.11
N GLY A 138 17.63 -12.91 -1.87
CA GLY A 138 17.28 -12.32 -0.57
C GLY A 138 15.79 -12.41 -0.23
N THR A 139 14.93 -12.57 -1.22
CA THR A 139 13.46 -12.69 -1.07
C THR A 139 12.96 -14.12 -1.25
N LEU A 140 13.83 -15.06 -1.63
CA LEU A 140 13.53 -16.48 -1.78
C LEU A 140 12.75 -17.06 -0.58
N PRO A 141 13.08 -16.76 0.70
CA PRO A 141 12.34 -17.32 1.84
C PRO A 141 10.86 -16.91 1.91
N PHE A 142 10.50 -15.78 1.29
CA PHE A 142 9.14 -15.23 1.33
C PHE A 142 8.36 -15.50 0.05
N ALA A 143 9.06 -15.71 -1.06
CA ALA A 143 8.48 -15.67 -2.39
C ALA A 143 7.37 -16.71 -2.58
N GLU A 144 7.59 -17.95 -2.13
CA GLU A 144 6.59 -19.01 -2.22
C GLU A 144 5.41 -18.77 -1.28
N ALA A 145 5.66 -18.29 -0.05
CA ALA A 145 4.61 -18.02 0.92
C ALA A 145 3.67 -16.91 0.42
N ILE A 146 4.23 -15.80 -0.09
CA ILE A 146 3.45 -14.68 -0.65
C ILE A 146 2.70 -15.12 -1.91
N ALA A 147 3.32 -15.94 -2.76
CA ALA A 147 2.63 -16.45 -3.93
C ALA A 147 1.46 -17.39 -3.57
N ASN A 148 1.61 -18.21 -2.52
CA ASN A 148 0.52 -19.03 -1.99
C ASN A 148 -0.62 -18.18 -1.42
N GLU A 149 -0.31 -17.06 -0.76
CA GLU A 149 -1.34 -16.10 -0.34
C GLU A 149 -2.09 -15.52 -1.55
N TYR A 150 -1.41 -15.16 -2.64
CA TYR A 150 -2.09 -14.73 -3.87
C TYR A 150 -3.01 -15.82 -4.46
N ILE A 151 -2.53 -17.07 -4.52
CA ILE A 151 -3.33 -18.21 -5.00
C ILE A 151 -4.58 -18.38 -4.15
N LEU A 152 -4.48 -18.21 -2.83
CA LEU A 152 -5.62 -18.26 -1.91
C LEU A 152 -6.56 -17.07 -2.10
N VAL A 153 -6.04 -15.85 -2.23
CA VAL A 153 -6.79 -14.60 -2.33
C VAL A 153 -7.60 -14.52 -3.62
N ARG A 154 -7.02 -14.97 -4.75
CA ARG A 154 -7.58 -14.76 -6.09
C ARG A 154 -9.03 -15.26 -6.26
N PRO A 155 -9.40 -16.49 -5.83
CA PRO A 155 -10.80 -16.94 -5.89
C PRO A 155 -11.78 -16.03 -5.13
N HIS A 156 -11.35 -15.42 -4.03
CA HIS A 156 -12.18 -14.49 -3.28
C HIS A 156 -12.36 -13.17 -4.03
N LEU A 157 -11.31 -12.65 -4.68
CA LEU A 157 -11.42 -11.48 -5.56
C LEU A 157 -12.43 -11.72 -6.68
N VAL A 158 -12.34 -12.85 -7.39
CA VAL A 158 -13.31 -13.22 -8.43
C VAL A 158 -14.73 -13.32 -7.86
N ALA A 159 -14.89 -13.90 -6.66
CA ALA A 159 -16.20 -14.01 -6.03
C ALA A 159 -16.80 -12.64 -5.65
N ILE A 160 -15.97 -11.66 -5.27
CA ILE A 160 -16.41 -10.30 -4.90
C ILE A 160 -16.72 -9.48 -6.16
N THR A 161 -15.89 -9.58 -7.20
CA THR A 161 -16.03 -8.79 -8.43
C THR A 161 -16.90 -9.46 -9.49
N GLY A 162 -17.24 -10.75 -9.33
CA GLY A 162 -18.08 -11.50 -10.25
C GLY A 162 -17.51 -11.71 -11.66
N VAL A 163 -16.26 -11.33 -11.90
CA VAL A 163 -15.54 -11.48 -13.17
C VAL A 163 -14.07 -11.78 -12.94
N GLU A 164 -13.46 -12.43 -13.93
CA GLU A 164 -12.01 -12.52 -14.00
C GLU A 164 -11.37 -11.17 -14.40
N PRO A 165 -10.06 -10.95 -14.11
CA PRO A 165 -9.33 -9.83 -14.67
C PRO A 165 -9.41 -9.82 -16.19
N SER A 166 -9.19 -8.65 -16.78
CA SER A 166 -9.07 -8.52 -18.25
C SER A 166 -8.00 -9.49 -18.78
N PRO A 167 -8.17 -10.05 -20.00
CA PRO A 167 -7.09 -10.80 -20.64
C PRO A 167 -5.77 -10.01 -20.61
N GLY A 168 -4.68 -10.68 -20.23
CA GLY A 168 -3.36 -10.04 -20.10
C GLY A 168 -3.06 -9.40 -18.74
N MET A 169 -4.03 -9.29 -17.84
CA MET A 169 -3.82 -8.82 -16.47
C MET A 169 -3.25 -9.93 -15.57
N ILE A 170 -2.51 -9.52 -14.53
CA ILE A 170 -1.91 -10.35 -13.48
C ILE A 170 -1.18 -11.59 -14.02
N LYS A 171 -0.18 -11.34 -14.84
CA LYS A 171 0.75 -12.35 -15.38
C LYS A 171 2.00 -12.50 -14.52
N ASN A 172 2.37 -11.48 -13.75
CA ASN A 172 3.63 -11.45 -13.04
C ASN A 172 3.40 -11.01 -11.58
N LEU A 173 4.02 -11.71 -10.63
CA LEU A 173 4.07 -11.35 -9.22
C LEU A 173 5.54 -11.13 -8.83
N LEU A 174 5.90 -9.88 -8.56
CA LEU A 174 7.25 -9.48 -8.18
C LEU A 174 7.36 -9.35 -6.66
N ILE A 175 8.34 -10.00 -6.05
CA ILE A 175 8.63 -9.86 -4.63
C ILE A 175 9.70 -8.78 -4.43
N LEU A 176 9.31 -7.71 -3.76
CA LEU A 176 10.17 -6.56 -3.49
C LEU A 176 10.93 -6.78 -2.17
N PRO A 177 12.26 -6.55 -2.13
CA PRO A 177 13.06 -6.66 -0.90
C PRO A 177 12.86 -5.42 -0.01
N THR A 178 11.61 -5.04 0.26
CA THR A 178 11.27 -3.81 1.01
C THR A 178 10.14 -4.08 2.02
N GLY A 179 10.09 -3.25 3.06
CA GLY A 179 8.90 -3.11 3.92
C GLY A 179 7.92 -2.03 3.41
N GLY A 180 8.17 -1.46 2.23
CA GLY A 180 7.20 -0.63 1.52
C GLY A 180 6.01 -1.44 1.05
N GLY A 181 4.97 -0.77 0.54
CA GLY A 181 3.73 -1.40 0.07
C GLY A 181 3.93 -2.24 -1.20
N GLY A 182 3.05 -2.04 -2.16
CA GLY A 182 3.11 -2.74 -3.43
C GLY A 182 3.05 -1.80 -4.62
N PHE A 183 2.88 -2.41 -5.78
CA PHE A 183 2.66 -1.72 -7.03
C PHE A 183 1.85 -2.60 -7.96
N SER A 184 1.03 -2.00 -8.82
CA SER A 184 0.33 -2.70 -9.90
C SER A 184 0.43 -1.93 -11.21
N SER A 185 0.81 -2.62 -12.28
CA SER A 185 0.74 -2.13 -13.67
C SER A 185 -0.43 -2.76 -14.45
N GLY A 186 -1.34 -3.45 -13.77
CA GLY A 186 -2.34 -4.31 -14.41
C GLY A 186 -1.77 -5.69 -14.75
N GLN A 187 -0.74 -5.75 -15.62
CA GLN A 187 -0.09 -7.01 -15.98
C GLN A 187 0.80 -7.58 -14.86
N ARG A 188 1.49 -6.71 -14.10
CA ARG A 188 2.38 -7.11 -13.01
C ARG A 188 1.87 -6.51 -11.71
N ILE A 189 1.86 -7.32 -10.64
CA ILE A 189 1.76 -6.84 -9.27
C ILE A 189 3.11 -7.05 -8.57
N ALA A 190 3.49 -6.14 -7.68
CA ALA A 190 4.70 -6.22 -6.89
C ALA A 190 4.38 -6.05 -5.41
N ILE A 191 4.97 -6.89 -4.55
CA ILE A 191 4.59 -7.01 -3.14
C ILE A 191 5.84 -6.91 -2.26
N GLY A 192 5.83 -5.99 -1.29
CA GLY A 192 6.87 -5.89 -0.27
C GLY A 192 6.93 -7.14 0.60
N ALA A 193 8.07 -7.82 0.61
CA ALA A 193 8.26 -9.08 1.34
C ALA A 193 7.97 -8.99 2.84
N PHE A 194 8.17 -7.82 3.43
CA PHE A 194 8.05 -7.57 4.87
C PHE A 194 6.80 -6.76 5.25
N TRP A 195 5.85 -6.62 4.32
CA TRP A 195 4.70 -5.76 4.53
C TRP A 195 3.90 -6.16 5.76
N GLY A 196 3.59 -5.17 6.61
CA GLY A 196 2.75 -5.34 7.78
C GLY A 196 3.24 -6.34 8.82
N ASN A 197 4.55 -6.65 8.84
CA ASN A 197 5.16 -7.65 9.71
C ASN A 197 4.76 -9.09 9.38
N TYR A 198 4.75 -9.41 8.08
CA TYR A 198 4.58 -10.76 7.56
C TYR A 198 5.86 -11.61 7.77
N PRO A 199 5.76 -12.90 8.16
CA PRO A 199 4.54 -13.71 8.27
C PRO A 199 3.79 -13.65 9.61
N GLU A 200 4.32 -12.97 10.63
CA GLU A 200 3.73 -12.97 11.98
C GLU A 200 2.34 -12.31 12.02
N LYS A 201 2.10 -11.35 11.11
CA LYS A 201 0.80 -10.73 10.86
C LYS A 201 0.36 -10.97 9.42
N ARG A 202 -0.63 -11.83 9.27
CA ARG A 202 -1.12 -12.28 7.97
C ARG A 202 -2.06 -11.30 7.27
N TYR A 203 -3.01 -10.70 8.01
CA TYR A 203 -4.03 -9.83 7.42
C TYR A 203 -3.46 -8.68 6.56
N PRO A 204 -2.44 -7.92 7.00
CA PRO A 204 -1.88 -6.86 6.17
C PRO A 204 -1.36 -7.35 4.81
N MET A 205 -0.78 -8.56 4.75
CA MET A 205 -0.30 -9.15 3.50
C MET A 205 -1.46 -9.54 2.59
N VAL A 206 -2.51 -10.14 3.14
CA VAL A 206 -3.74 -10.46 2.40
C VAL A 206 -4.39 -9.19 1.84
N GLU A 207 -4.49 -8.14 2.65
CA GLU A 207 -5.00 -6.84 2.22
C GLU A 207 -4.15 -6.26 1.07
N LEU A 208 -2.82 -6.26 1.22
CA LEU A 208 -1.92 -5.71 0.19
C LEU A 208 -1.99 -6.49 -1.12
N ILE A 209 -1.90 -7.81 -1.08
CA ILE A 209 -1.98 -8.65 -2.30
C ILE A 209 -3.31 -8.40 -3.01
N SER A 210 -4.40 -8.34 -2.25
CA SER A 210 -5.73 -8.07 -2.78
C SER A 210 -5.86 -6.65 -3.34
N HIS A 211 -5.22 -5.67 -2.71
CA HIS A 211 -5.19 -4.28 -3.16
C HIS A 211 -4.46 -4.16 -4.50
N GLU A 212 -3.23 -4.66 -4.59
CA GLU A 212 -2.45 -4.57 -5.84
C GLU A 212 -3.08 -5.38 -6.97
N ALA A 213 -3.64 -6.55 -6.65
CA ALA A 213 -4.43 -7.32 -7.60
C ALA A 213 -5.71 -6.56 -8.00
N GLY A 214 -6.39 -5.90 -7.05
CA GLY A 214 -7.59 -5.10 -7.27
C GLY A 214 -7.40 -4.00 -8.32
N HIS A 215 -6.24 -3.33 -8.32
CA HIS A 215 -5.85 -2.40 -9.39
C HIS A 215 -5.87 -3.04 -10.77
N SER A 216 -5.50 -4.31 -10.90
CA SER A 216 -5.58 -5.03 -12.17
C SER A 216 -7.02 -5.37 -12.61
N TRP A 217 -7.99 -5.37 -11.67
CA TRP A 217 -9.42 -5.53 -12.00
C TRP A 217 -10.06 -4.25 -12.51
N VAL A 218 -9.60 -3.08 -12.02
CA VAL A 218 -10.17 -1.79 -12.43
C VAL A 218 -9.58 -1.27 -13.74
N LEU A 219 -8.33 -1.63 -14.06
CA LEU A 219 -7.65 -1.24 -15.29
C LEU A 219 -8.27 -1.90 -16.55
N PRO A 220 -8.24 -1.22 -17.72
CA PRO A 220 -7.53 0.03 -18.00
C PRO A 220 -8.26 1.31 -17.58
N TYR A 221 -9.53 1.20 -17.15
CA TYR A 221 -10.35 2.35 -16.77
C TYR A 221 -10.34 2.52 -15.25
N ALA A 222 -9.25 3.05 -14.69
CA ALA A 222 -9.12 3.26 -13.25
C ALA A 222 -10.20 4.20 -12.70
N GLU A 223 -10.66 3.98 -11.46
CA GLU A 223 -11.80 4.75 -10.95
C GLU A 223 -11.38 6.16 -10.54
N PRO A 224 -12.10 7.20 -10.99
CA PRO A 224 -11.65 8.59 -10.90
C PRO A 224 -11.45 9.07 -9.46
N LEU A 225 -12.38 8.72 -8.57
CA LEU A 225 -12.31 9.09 -7.15
C LEU A 225 -11.72 7.96 -6.30
N TRP A 226 -12.21 6.74 -6.53
CA TRP A 226 -12.02 5.63 -5.59
C TRP A 226 -11.11 4.53 -6.13
N ASN A 227 -10.14 4.81 -7.01
CA ASN A 227 -9.16 3.81 -7.45
C ASN A 227 -8.47 3.10 -6.27
N GLU A 228 -7.87 3.88 -5.37
CA GLU A 228 -7.21 3.35 -4.16
C GLU A 228 -8.21 2.81 -3.11
N PRO A 229 -9.34 3.51 -2.82
CA PRO A 229 -10.36 2.96 -1.96
C PRO A 229 -10.92 1.62 -2.44
N ILE A 230 -11.34 1.46 -3.69
CA ILE A 230 -11.95 0.21 -4.18
C ILE A 230 -10.95 -0.95 -4.11
N ALA A 231 -9.68 -0.73 -4.48
CA ALA A 231 -8.62 -1.73 -4.36
C ALA A 231 -8.45 -2.18 -2.88
N THR A 232 -8.39 -1.23 -1.95
CA THR A 232 -8.29 -1.55 -0.52
C THR A 232 -9.55 -2.22 0.02
N TYR A 233 -10.73 -1.79 -0.42
CA TYR A 233 -12.01 -2.38 -0.06
C TYR A 233 -12.10 -3.84 -0.51
N LEU A 234 -11.60 -4.16 -1.70
CA LEU A 234 -11.48 -5.55 -2.14
C LEU A 234 -10.58 -6.36 -1.18
N GLY A 235 -9.47 -5.80 -0.71
CA GLY A 235 -8.62 -6.45 0.30
C GLY A 235 -9.30 -6.66 1.65
N ILE A 236 -10.07 -5.68 2.12
CA ILE A 236 -10.92 -5.81 3.30
C ILE A 236 -11.95 -6.94 3.09
N LYS A 237 -12.67 -6.95 1.96
CA LYS A 237 -13.68 -7.97 1.66
C LYS A 237 -13.08 -9.37 1.55
N VAL A 238 -11.87 -9.52 1.00
CA VAL A 238 -11.15 -10.80 1.01
C VAL A 238 -10.83 -11.22 2.44
N GLY A 239 -10.31 -10.31 3.27
CA GLY A 239 -10.06 -10.55 4.69
C GLY A 239 -11.31 -11.04 5.44
N GLN A 240 -12.46 -10.39 5.21
CA GLN A 240 -13.76 -10.81 5.76
C GLN A 240 -14.14 -12.23 5.32
N ARG A 241 -14.00 -12.55 4.02
CA ARG A 241 -14.29 -13.89 3.48
C ARG A 241 -13.35 -14.97 4.03
N LEU A 242 -12.16 -14.59 4.48
CA LEU A 242 -11.19 -15.45 5.13
C LEU A 242 -11.35 -15.49 6.67
N GLY A 243 -12.36 -14.81 7.22
CA GLY A 243 -12.64 -14.79 8.66
C GLY A 243 -11.62 -13.99 9.48
N MET A 244 -10.97 -12.98 8.88
CA MET A 244 -9.97 -12.15 9.56
C MET A 244 -10.64 -10.95 10.25
N PRO A 245 -10.71 -10.90 11.60
CA PRO A 245 -11.42 -9.84 12.33
C PRO A 245 -10.84 -8.44 12.13
N GLU A 246 -9.55 -8.34 11.77
CA GLU A 246 -8.89 -7.07 11.46
C GLU A 246 -9.50 -6.37 10.24
N ALA A 247 -10.14 -7.11 9.33
CA ALA A 247 -10.83 -6.58 8.17
C ALA A 247 -12.02 -5.71 8.58
N ASP A 248 -12.89 -6.25 9.45
CA ASP A 248 -14.05 -5.52 9.98
C ASP A 248 -13.63 -4.28 10.75
N ALA A 249 -12.60 -4.41 11.60
CA ALA A 249 -12.05 -3.29 12.34
C ALA A 249 -11.48 -2.21 11.43
N THR A 250 -10.92 -2.58 10.27
CA THR A 250 -10.37 -1.65 9.29
C THR A 250 -11.45 -0.89 8.54
N LEU A 251 -12.49 -1.59 8.08
CA LEU A 251 -13.67 -0.99 7.46
C LEU A 251 -14.37 -0.01 8.40
N ALA A 252 -14.71 -0.46 9.60
CA ALA A 252 -15.43 0.33 10.60
C ALA A 252 -14.63 1.59 11.01
N ARG A 253 -13.32 1.46 11.18
CA ARG A 253 -12.43 2.58 11.53
C ARG A 253 -12.41 3.64 10.43
N ALA A 254 -12.35 3.24 9.17
CA ALA A 254 -12.34 4.17 8.03
C ALA A 254 -13.65 4.96 7.95
N ILE A 255 -14.80 4.28 8.02
CA ILE A 255 -16.13 4.93 8.03
C ILE A 255 -16.28 5.86 9.25
N THR A 256 -15.87 5.40 10.44
CA THR A 256 -15.90 6.22 11.66
C THR A 256 -15.05 7.47 11.53
N ASN A 257 -13.89 7.40 10.87
CA ASN A 257 -13.05 8.58 10.66
C ASN A 257 -13.65 9.58 9.66
N ALA A 258 -14.38 9.11 8.64
CA ALA A 258 -15.15 10.00 7.78
C ALA A 258 -16.30 10.68 8.53
N ARG A 259 -17.02 9.95 9.39
CA ARG A 259 -18.09 10.51 10.23
C ARG A 259 -17.65 11.56 11.25
N LYS A 260 -16.35 11.62 11.57
CA LYS A 260 -15.83 12.73 12.38
C LYS A 260 -15.78 14.06 11.62
N LEU A 261 -15.83 14.01 10.29
CA LEU A 261 -15.78 15.17 9.39
C LEU A 261 -17.17 15.50 8.85
N ASP A 262 -17.91 14.47 8.44
CA ASP A 262 -19.26 14.54 7.86
C ASP A 262 -20.14 13.50 8.59
N PRO A 263 -20.79 13.84 9.72
CA PRO A 263 -21.45 12.88 10.61
C PRO A 263 -22.45 11.94 9.95
N ASP A 264 -23.21 12.47 8.99
CA ASP A 264 -24.23 11.72 8.23
C ASP A 264 -23.73 11.28 6.84
N LEU A 265 -22.49 11.62 6.49
CA LEU A 265 -21.86 11.31 5.20
C LEU A 265 -22.68 11.83 4.01
N ASN A 266 -23.32 13.00 4.14
CA ASN A 266 -24.24 13.55 3.16
C ASN A 266 -23.98 15.03 2.79
N GLU A 267 -23.12 15.74 3.51
CA GLU A 267 -22.88 17.16 3.24
C GLU A 267 -21.60 17.41 2.42
N MET A 268 -20.50 16.72 2.73
CA MET A 268 -19.21 17.03 2.13
C MET A 268 -18.98 16.28 0.82
N ASP A 269 -18.65 17.00 -0.24
CA ASP A 269 -18.31 16.38 -1.52
C ASP A 269 -16.91 15.74 -1.49
N PRO A 270 -16.76 14.42 -1.69
CA PRO A 270 -15.45 13.80 -1.77
C PRO A 270 -14.67 14.16 -3.05
N LEU A 271 -15.31 14.79 -4.04
CA LEU A 271 -14.69 15.26 -5.29
C LEU A 271 -14.09 16.67 -5.17
N ALA A 272 -14.33 17.38 -4.07
CA ALA A 272 -13.76 18.70 -3.85
C ALA A 272 -12.22 18.65 -3.83
N GLU A 273 -11.56 19.68 -4.37
CA GLU A 273 -10.10 19.74 -4.49
C GLU A 273 -9.36 19.57 -3.14
N ASP A 274 -9.99 20.03 -2.06
CA ASP A 274 -9.47 19.98 -0.69
C ASP A 274 -10.14 18.90 0.18
N ALA A 275 -10.89 17.96 -0.43
CA ALA A 275 -11.57 16.90 0.29
C ALA A 275 -10.59 16.09 1.16
N PRO A 276 -10.80 16.00 2.49
CA PRO A 276 -9.88 15.31 3.36
C PRO A 276 -9.77 13.82 3.00
N ARG A 277 -8.54 13.28 2.99
CA ARG A 277 -8.31 11.86 2.68
C ARG A 277 -9.19 10.90 3.51
N ASN A 278 -9.41 11.19 4.80
CA ASN A 278 -10.26 10.35 5.64
C ASN A 278 -11.72 10.35 5.17
N LEU A 279 -12.22 11.47 4.66
CA LEU A 279 -13.56 11.57 4.07
C LEU A 279 -13.63 10.71 2.80
N ILE A 280 -12.72 10.91 1.85
CA ILE A 280 -12.70 10.18 0.57
C ILE A 280 -12.74 8.66 0.81
N TRP A 281 -11.88 8.17 1.69
CA TRP A 281 -11.75 6.73 1.97
C TRP A 281 -12.97 6.18 2.71
N GLY A 282 -13.37 6.79 3.83
CA GLY A 282 -14.48 6.27 4.63
C GLY A 282 -15.84 6.42 3.92
N LYS A 283 -16.06 7.52 3.18
CA LYS A 283 -17.29 7.75 2.42
C LYS A 283 -17.40 6.81 1.21
N SER A 284 -16.30 6.50 0.53
CA SER A 284 -16.28 5.47 -0.52
C SER A 284 -16.70 4.11 0.02
N TYR A 285 -16.16 3.69 1.17
CA TYR A 285 -16.55 2.43 1.81
C TYR A 285 -18.01 2.42 2.25
N TYR A 286 -18.48 3.52 2.83
CA TYR A 286 -19.89 3.68 3.16
C TYR A 286 -20.77 3.51 1.92
N VAL A 287 -20.45 4.18 0.81
CA VAL A 287 -21.17 4.02 -0.47
C VAL A 287 -21.21 2.56 -0.90
N PHE A 288 -20.08 1.85 -0.87
CA PHE A 288 -20.04 0.44 -1.27
C PHE A 288 -20.90 -0.46 -0.37
N GLU A 289 -20.84 -0.26 0.95
CA GLU A 289 -21.67 -1.02 1.91
C GLU A 289 -23.16 -0.71 1.73
N GLN A 290 -23.53 0.56 1.49
CA GLN A 290 -24.93 0.94 1.24
C GLN A 290 -25.47 0.39 -0.09
N LEU A 291 -24.63 0.29 -1.12
CA LEU A 291 -25.01 -0.36 -2.38
C LEU A 291 -25.25 -1.86 -2.19
N GLU A 292 -24.40 -2.55 -1.42
CA GLU A 292 -24.62 -3.95 -1.04
C GLU A 292 -25.90 -4.13 -0.19
N GLU A 293 -26.18 -3.22 0.74
CA GLU A 293 -27.39 -3.24 1.57
C GLU A 293 -28.67 -3.01 0.74
N LYS A 294 -28.68 -1.99 -0.13
CA LYS A 294 -29.85 -1.60 -0.92
C LYS A 294 -30.16 -2.56 -2.06
N TYR A 295 -29.13 -3.09 -2.73
CA TYR A 295 -29.28 -3.91 -3.95
C TYR A 295 -28.93 -5.39 -3.77
N GLY A 296 -28.64 -5.77 -2.53
CA GLY A 296 -28.36 -7.12 -2.09
C GLY A 296 -26.91 -7.56 -2.34
N PRO A 297 -26.50 -8.70 -1.73
CA PRO A 297 -25.15 -9.24 -1.86
C PRO A 297 -24.72 -9.40 -3.33
N GLY A 298 -23.53 -8.91 -3.64
CA GLY A 298 -22.96 -8.92 -4.99
C GLY A 298 -23.27 -7.67 -5.80
N ALA A 299 -23.66 -6.56 -5.16
CA ALA A 299 -23.76 -5.27 -5.85
C ALA A 299 -22.41 -4.88 -6.51
N MET A 300 -21.30 -5.11 -5.81
CA MET A 300 -19.96 -4.92 -6.36
C MET A 300 -19.70 -5.80 -7.59
N ALA A 301 -20.15 -7.06 -7.55
CA ALA A 301 -20.02 -7.97 -8.69
C ALA A 301 -20.79 -7.47 -9.92
N LYS A 302 -22.04 -7.01 -9.72
CA LYS A 302 -22.86 -6.41 -10.78
C LYS A 302 -22.17 -5.19 -11.39
N TYR A 303 -21.53 -4.36 -10.58
CA TYR A 303 -20.78 -3.19 -11.05
C TYR A 303 -19.62 -3.57 -11.98
N PHE A 304 -18.74 -4.49 -11.56
CA PHE A 304 -17.62 -4.92 -12.41
C PHE A 304 -18.10 -5.61 -13.71
N GLN A 305 -19.18 -6.38 -13.64
CA GLN A 305 -19.82 -6.99 -14.83
C GLN A 305 -20.38 -5.92 -15.79
N ALA A 306 -21.10 -4.93 -15.26
CA ALA A 306 -21.63 -3.81 -16.05
C ALA A 306 -20.49 -3.01 -16.67
N LYS A 307 -19.47 -2.66 -15.87
CA LYS A 307 -18.27 -1.96 -16.34
C LYS A 307 -17.61 -2.69 -17.51
N ARG A 308 -17.42 -4.01 -17.40
CA ARG A 308 -16.82 -4.84 -18.44
C ARG A 308 -17.63 -4.85 -19.74
N LYS A 309 -18.96 -4.81 -19.64
CA LYS A 309 -19.88 -4.80 -20.78
C LYS A 309 -19.91 -3.44 -21.48
N LEU A 310 -19.88 -2.36 -20.70
CA LEU A 310 -20.09 -0.99 -21.16
C LEU A 310 -18.78 -0.33 -21.64
N LEU A 311 -17.68 -0.55 -20.92
CA LEU A 311 -16.37 0.01 -21.25
C LEU A 311 -15.55 -1.02 -22.02
N LYS A 312 -15.64 -0.96 -23.36
CA LYS A 312 -14.94 -1.90 -24.25
C LYS A 312 -13.47 -1.52 -24.43
N GLU A 313 -12.62 -2.53 -24.35
CA GLU A 313 -11.18 -2.45 -24.66
C GLU A 313 -10.96 -1.92 -26.09
N GLY A 314 -10.11 -0.90 -26.25
CA GLY A 314 -9.84 -0.24 -27.54
C GLY A 314 -10.87 0.83 -27.94
N GLY A 315 -11.88 1.11 -27.11
CA GLY A 315 -12.74 2.27 -27.29
C GLY A 315 -11.95 3.58 -27.18
N ALA A 316 -12.27 4.56 -28.03
CA ALA A 316 -11.61 5.88 -28.12
C ALA A 316 -11.91 6.80 -26.92
N ARG A 317 -11.96 6.27 -25.70
CA ARG A 317 -12.21 7.06 -24.49
C ARG A 317 -10.89 7.37 -23.80
N ASN A 318 -10.53 8.65 -23.81
CA ASN A 318 -9.33 9.20 -23.18
C ASN A 318 -9.51 9.45 -21.67
N SER A 319 -10.70 9.20 -21.11
CA SER A 319 -11.02 9.48 -19.70
C SER A 319 -12.16 8.60 -19.21
N TYR A 320 -12.15 8.27 -17.92
CA TYR A 320 -13.27 7.67 -17.19
C TYR A 320 -13.60 8.58 -16.00
N THR A 321 -14.74 9.28 -16.05
CA THR A 321 -15.10 10.31 -15.05
C THR A 321 -16.03 9.79 -13.97
N MET A 322 -16.23 10.58 -12.91
CA MET A 322 -17.11 10.18 -11.81
C MET A 322 -18.57 10.07 -12.26
N ASP A 323 -19.01 10.93 -13.18
CA ASP A 323 -20.33 10.85 -13.80
C ASP A 323 -20.51 9.52 -14.56
N GLU A 324 -19.51 9.11 -15.34
CA GLU A 324 -19.52 7.82 -16.04
C GLU A 324 -19.48 6.65 -15.04
N CYS A 325 -18.77 6.80 -13.92
CA CYS A 325 -18.74 5.80 -12.87
C CYS A 325 -20.11 5.59 -12.21
N VAL A 326 -20.82 6.68 -11.90
CA VAL A 326 -22.20 6.63 -11.40
C VAL A 326 -23.14 6.07 -12.47
N ALA A 327 -22.94 6.37 -13.75
CA ALA A 327 -23.72 5.78 -14.83
C ALA A 327 -23.52 4.26 -14.93
N VAL A 328 -22.29 3.75 -14.73
CA VAL A 328 -22.02 2.30 -14.67
C VAL A 328 -22.70 1.66 -13.47
N TRP A 329 -22.62 2.27 -12.28
CA TRP A 329 -23.36 1.80 -11.10
C TRP A 329 -24.87 1.78 -11.35
N SER A 330 -25.40 2.84 -11.97
CA SER A 330 -26.82 2.94 -12.31
C SER A 330 -27.24 1.81 -13.26
N ALA A 331 -26.44 1.53 -14.27
CA ALA A 331 -26.67 0.41 -15.19
C ALA A 331 -26.54 -0.96 -14.50
N ALA A 332 -25.64 -1.10 -13.52
CA ALA A 332 -25.43 -2.33 -12.77
C ALA A 332 -26.63 -2.71 -11.89
N VAL A 333 -27.32 -1.71 -11.33
CA VAL A 333 -28.47 -1.92 -10.43
C VAL A 333 -29.82 -1.70 -11.11
N GLY A 334 -29.84 -1.15 -12.33
CA GLY A 334 -31.06 -0.88 -13.10
C GLY A 334 -31.87 0.33 -12.61
N GLU A 335 -31.24 1.25 -11.86
CA GLU A 335 -31.86 2.45 -11.28
C GLU A 335 -30.95 3.65 -11.52
N ASP A 336 -31.53 4.84 -11.74
CA ASP A 336 -30.76 6.09 -11.82
C ASP A 336 -30.24 6.49 -10.43
N LEU A 337 -28.93 6.32 -10.20
CA LEU A 337 -28.32 6.59 -8.90
C LEU A 337 -27.88 8.04 -8.73
N VAL A 338 -27.97 8.90 -9.75
CA VAL A 338 -27.50 10.30 -9.65
C VAL A 338 -28.17 11.04 -8.47
N PRO A 339 -29.51 10.98 -8.27
CA PRO A 339 -30.14 11.63 -7.12
C PRO A 339 -29.64 11.08 -5.78
N TRP A 340 -29.33 9.79 -5.71
CA TRP A 340 -28.82 9.17 -4.49
C TRP A 340 -27.39 9.63 -4.19
N PHE A 341 -26.50 9.65 -5.18
CA PHE A 341 -25.15 10.19 -5.01
C PHE A 341 -25.18 11.69 -4.64
N GLN A 342 -26.06 12.48 -5.24
CA GLN A 342 -26.25 13.89 -4.87
C GLN A 342 -26.77 14.04 -3.44
N SER A 343 -27.66 13.16 -2.98
CA SER A 343 -28.11 13.14 -1.58
C SER A 343 -27.00 12.77 -0.59
N LEU A 344 -25.91 12.17 -1.09
CA LEU A 344 -24.68 11.92 -0.34
C LEU A 344 -23.64 13.04 -0.56
N GLY A 345 -23.99 14.16 -1.16
CA GLY A 345 -23.10 15.32 -1.34
C GLY A 345 -22.13 15.21 -2.53
N PHE A 346 -22.25 14.23 -3.42
CA PHE A 346 -21.40 14.14 -4.60
C PHE A 346 -21.84 15.13 -5.68
N SER A 347 -20.90 15.93 -6.22
CA SER A 347 -21.14 16.76 -7.40
C SER A 347 -21.07 15.93 -8.69
N VAL A 348 -22.12 15.17 -8.95
CA VAL A 348 -22.26 14.34 -10.17
C VAL A 348 -23.49 14.70 -10.98
N THR A 349 -23.39 14.49 -12.29
CA THR A 349 -24.48 14.72 -13.24
C THR A 349 -24.76 13.49 -14.08
N LYS A 350 -25.96 13.44 -14.66
CA LYS A 350 -26.36 12.32 -15.51
C LYS A 350 -25.67 12.40 -16.87
N VAL A 351 -25.02 11.30 -17.26
CA VAL A 351 -24.38 11.14 -18.56
C VAL A 351 -24.84 9.86 -19.26
N SER A 352 -24.76 9.83 -20.60
CA SER A 352 -24.94 8.58 -21.36
C SER A 352 -23.60 7.87 -21.53
N LEU A 353 -23.64 6.53 -21.52
CA LEU A 353 -22.49 5.67 -21.78
C LEU A 353 -22.41 5.20 -23.25
N ASP A 354 -23.23 5.76 -24.14
CA ASP A 354 -23.27 5.43 -25.58
C ASP A 354 -21.97 5.78 -26.35
#